data_AF-A0A8I1DS80-F1
#
_entry.id   AF-A0A8I1DS80-F1
#
_cell.length_a   1.000
_cell.length_b   1.000
_cell.length_c   1.000
_cell.angle_alpha   90.00
_cell.angle_beta   90.00
_cell.angle_gamma   90.00
#
_symmetry.space_group_name_H-M   'P 1'
#
loop_
_entity.id
_entity.type
_entity.pdbx_description
1 polymer ?
#
loop_
_entity_poly.entity_id
_entity_poly.type
_entity_poly.pdbx_seq_one_letter_code
_entity_poly.pdbx_strand_id
1 'polypeptide(L)'
;STPNVYADQIEYFCRHFSRRADVCISVHPHNDRGTGVASAELAVMAGADRVEGCLFGNGERTGNVCLVTLAMNLYSQGVDPRLSFSEMNRV
;
A
#
# COMPACT_ATOMS: atom_id res chain seq x y z
N SER A 1 4.76 15.80 -1.91
CA SER A 1 5.69 15.14 -2.85
C SER A 1 4.91 14.16 -3.73
N THR A 2 5.57 13.48 -4.66
CA THR A 2 5.02 12.43 -5.53
C THR A 2 5.30 11.04 -4.94
N PRO A 3 4.59 9.99 -5.35
CA PRO A 3 4.70 8.65 -4.76
C PRO A 3 6.10 8.03 -4.87
N ASN A 4 6.87 8.36 -5.91
CA ASN A 4 8.26 7.89 -6.05
C ASN A 4 9.17 8.40 -4.91
N VAL A 5 9.00 9.65 -4.48
CA VAL A 5 9.77 10.20 -3.35
C VAL A 5 9.43 9.49 -2.04
N TYR A 6 8.18 9.07 -1.87
CA TYR A 6 7.79 8.24 -0.73
C TYR A 6 8.46 6.87 -0.79
N ALA A 7 8.47 6.23 -1.96
CA ALA A 7 9.14 4.96 -2.16
C ALA A 7 10.66 5.03 -1.90
N ASP A 8 11.33 6.10 -2.34
CA ASP A 8 12.76 6.33 -2.06
C ASP A 8 13.04 6.37 -0.55
N GLN A 9 12.16 6.99 0.24
CA GLN A 9 12.28 7.03 1.70
C GLN A 9 12.12 5.64 2.33
N ILE A 10 11.16 4.86 1.83
CA ILE A 10 10.94 3.47 2.29
C ILE A 10 12.13 2.58 1.93
N GLU A 11 12.64 2.67 0.71
CA GLU A 11 13.80 1.89 0.26
C GLU A 11 15.04 2.24 1.08
N TYR A 12 15.27 3.54 1.29
CA TYR A 12 16.36 4.02 2.13
C TYR A 12 16.25 3.45 3.55
N PHE A 13 15.08 3.53 4.17
CA PHE A 13 14.87 2.98 5.50
C PHE A 13 15.12 1.47 5.54
N CYS A 14 14.56 0.72 4.59
CA CYS A 14 14.70 -0.73 4.51
C CYS A 14 16.16 -1.18 4.34
N ARG A 15 16.98 -0.41 3.60
CA ARG A 15 18.41 -0.70 3.39
C ARG A 15 19.30 -0.38 4.59
N HIS A 16 18.94 0.62 5.39
CA HIS A 16 19.82 1.16 6.44
C HIS A 16 19.38 0.77 7.86
N PHE A 17 18.18 0.20 8.02
CA PHE A 17 17.72 -0.29 9.31
C PHE A 17 18.44 -1.59 9.69
N SER A 18 19.25 -1.55 10.76
CA SER A 18 20.16 -2.63 11.16
C SER A 18 19.47 -3.94 11.55
N ARG A 19 18.21 -3.89 11.94
CA ARG A 19 17.42 -5.05 12.37
C ARG A 19 16.34 -5.44 11.36
N ARG A 20 16.60 -5.26 10.06
CA ARG A 20 15.62 -5.46 8.97
C ARG A 20 14.91 -6.81 9.01
N ALA A 21 15.60 -7.88 9.42
CA ALA A 21 15.04 -9.22 9.52
C ALA A 21 14.12 -9.45 10.73
N ASP A 22 14.21 -8.60 11.77
CA ASP A 22 13.47 -8.75 13.02
C ASP A 22 12.12 -8.01 13.01
N VAL A 23 11.79 -7.31 11.93
CA VAL A 23 10.66 -6.37 11.88
C VAL A 23 9.84 -6.55 10.61
N CYS A 24 8.55 -6.20 10.73
CA CYS A 24 7.65 -6.00 9.59
C CYS A 24 7.54 -4.50 9.34
N ILE A 25 8.03 -4.04 8.19
CA ILE A 25 7.91 -2.64 7.77
C ILE A 25 6.52 -2.41 7.19
N SER A 26 5.68 -1.70 7.93
CA SER A 26 4.31 -1.35 7.53
C SER A 26 4.27 0.06 6.95
N VAL A 27 3.51 0.27 5.87
CA VAL A 27 3.21 1.59 5.31
C VAL A 27 1.73 1.92 5.44
N HIS A 28 1.42 3.19 5.74
CA HIS A 28 0.05 3.69 5.92
C HIS A 28 -0.15 4.98 5.11
N PRO A 29 -0.25 4.91 3.78
CA PRO A 29 -0.42 6.11 2.96
C PRO A 29 -1.85 6.66 3.05
N HIS A 30 -1.98 7.96 3.34
CA HIS A 30 -3.21 8.71 3.08
C HIS A 30 -3.27 9.18 1.62
N ASN A 31 -4.42 9.72 1.22
CA ASN A 31 -4.69 10.11 -0.16
C ASN A 31 -4.74 11.63 -0.41
N ASP A 32 -4.08 12.46 0.42
CA ASP A 32 -4.22 13.94 0.36
C ASP A 32 -3.82 14.54 -1.00
N ARG A 33 -3.03 13.81 -1.78
CA ARG A 33 -2.57 14.20 -3.11
C ARG A 33 -3.10 13.32 -4.24
N GLY A 34 -4.09 12.47 -3.96
CA GLY A 34 -4.69 11.55 -4.93
C GLY A 34 -3.77 10.41 -5.37
N THR A 35 -2.67 10.15 -4.64
CA THR A 35 -1.67 9.14 -5.00
C THR A 35 -1.46 8.07 -3.93
N GLY A 36 -2.40 7.86 -3.01
CA GLY A 36 -2.25 6.89 -1.91
C GLY A 36 -2.01 5.46 -2.40
N VAL A 37 -2.73 5.04 -3.45
CA VAL A 37 -2.55 3.74 -4.11
C VAL A 37 -1.15 3.61 -4.70
N ALA A 38 -0.73 4.57 -5.52
CA ALA A 38 0.59 4.56 -6.13
C ALA A 38 1.71 4.58 -5.07
N SER A 39 1.55 5.36 -4.00
CA SER A 39 2.50 5.37 -2.88
C SER A 39 2.64 3.99 -2.22
N ALA A 40 1.53 3.27 -2.02
CA ALA A 40 1.57 1.93 -1.44
C ALA A 40 2.25 0.92 -2.36
N GLU A 41 1.90 0.88 -3.65
CA GLU A 41 2.48 -0.06 -4.62
C GLU A 41 3.99 0.15 -4.78
N LEU A 42 4.43 1.40 -4.94
CA LEU A 42 5.85 1.71 -5.03
C LEU A 42 6.59 1.41 -3.72
N ALA A 43 5.97 1.64 -2.55
CA ALA A 43 6.56 1.31 -1.26
C ALA A 43 6.74 -0.21 -1.05
N VAL A 44 5.81 -1.03 -1.54
CA VAL A 44 5.96 -2.49 -1.53
C VAL A 44 7.14 -2.90 -2.42
N MET A 45 7.27 -2.32 -3.62
CA MET A 45 8.45 -2.57 -4.48
C MET A 45 9.76 -2.09 -3.84
N ALA A 46 9.72 -1.05 -3.02
CA ALA A 46 10.85 -0.53 -2.26
C ALA A 46 11.23 -1.39 -1.03
N GLY A 47 10.45 -2.42 -0.70
CA GLY A 47 10.77 -3.39 0.34
C GLY A 47 9.93 -3.30 1.62
N ALA A 48 8.81 -2.57 1.61
CA ALA A 48 7.81 -2.67 2.69
C ALA A 48 7.17 -4.07 2.72
N ASP A 49 6.87 -4.56 3.93
CA ASP A 49 6.31 -5.90 4.15
C ASP A 49 4.78 -5.88 4.25
N ARG A 50 4.20 -4.75 4.68
CA ARG A 50 2.77 -4.62 4.97
C ARG A 50 2.22 -3.27 4.54
N VAL A 51 0.97 -3.26 4.08
CA VAL A 51 0.19 -2.06 3.79
C VAL A 51 -1.02 -1.99 4.71
N GLU A 52 -1.25 -0.83 5.29
CA GLU A 52 -2.46 -0.48 6.03
C GLU A 52 -3.35 0.42 5.18
N GLY A 53 -4.65 0.17 5.22
CA GLY A 53 -5.62 0.96 4.48
C GLY A 53 -7.05 0.64 4.91
N CYS A 54 -8.02 1.14 4.15
CA CYS A 54 -9.43 0.84 4.36
C CYS A 54 -10.08 0.33 3.07
N LEU A 55 -11.13 -0.48 3.22
CA LEU A 55 -12.02 -0.80 2.10
C LEU A 55 -12.58 0.49 1.54
N PHE A 56 -12.58 0.62 0.21
CA PHE A 56 -13.00 1.81 -0.53
C PHE A 56 -12.35 3.14 -0.07
N GLY A 57 -11.17 3.07 0.56
CA GLY A 57 -10.37 4.26 0.89
C GLY A 57 -10.96 5.16 1.97
N ASN A 58 -11.84 4.66 2.84
CA ASN A 58 -12.34 5.45 3.97
C ASN A 58 -11.19 5.86 4.92
N GLY A 59 -11.36 6.95 5.66
CA GLY A 59 -10.36 7.45 6.60
C GLY A 59 -10.44 8.96 6.79
N GLU A 60 -9.49 9.53 7.51
CA GLU A 60 -9.47 10.96 7.77
C GLU A 60 -9.25 11.79 6.49
N ARG A 61 -9.97 12.91 6.35
CA ARG A 61 -9.91 13.85 5.22
C ARG A 61 -10.16 13.18 3.86
N THR A 62 -9.08 12.92 3.12
CA THR A 62 -9.09 12.31 1.77
C THR A 62 -9.06 10.79 1.81
N GLY A 63 -8.94 10.22 3.02
CA GLY A 63 -9.01 8.80 3.25
C GLY A 63 -7.65 8.09 3.25
N ASN A 64 -7.69 6.83 3.68
CA ASN A 64 -6.56 5.92 3.61
C ASN A 64 -6.44 5.32 2.20
N VAL A 65 -5.33 4.66 1.90
CA VAL A 65 -5.22 3.87 0.68
C VAL A 65 -6.34 2.82 0.59
N CYS A 66 -6.92 2.68 -0.61
CA CYS A 66 -8.03 1.76 -0.86
C CYS A 66 -7.54 0.32 -1.00
N LEU A 67 -7.90 -0.54 -0.04
CA LEU A 67 -7.51 -1.96 -0.04
C LEU A 67 -8.15 -2.75 -1.19
N VAL A 68 -9.38 -2.41 -1.57
CA VAL A 68 -10.06 -3.02 -2.73
C VAL A 68 -9.28 -2.74 -4.00
N THR A 69 -8.84 -1.49 -4.20
CA THR A 69 -8.04 -1.10 -5.37
C THR A 69 -6.72 -1.85 -5.41
N LEU A 70 -5.97 -1.91 -4.30
CA LEU A 70 -4.69 -2.63 -4.26
C LEU A 70 -4.85 -4.13 -4.58
N ALA A 71 -5.87 -4.78 -4.02
CA ALA A 71 -6.13 -6.19 -4.29
C ALA A 71 -6.56 -6.45 -5.73
N MET A 72 -7.45 -5.61 -6.27
CA MET A 72 -7.89 -5.75 -7.66
C MET A 72 -6.78 -5.40 -8.66
N ASN A 73 -5.85 -4.51 -8.31
CA ASN A 73 -4.66 -4.26 -9.11
C ASN A 73 -3.77 -5.50 -9.21
N LEU A 74 -3.47 -6.18 -8.09
CA LEU A 74 -2.75 -7.46 -8.10
C LEU A 74 -3.49 -8.51 -8.94
N TYR A 75 -4.79 -8.70 -8.69
CA TYR A 75 -5.62 -9.65 -9.41
C TYR A 75 -5.61 -9.40 -10.92
N SER A 76 -5.74 -8.14 -11.34
CA SER A 76 -5.74 -7.74 -12.76
C SER A 76 -4.42 -8.05 -13.48
N GLN A 77 -3.32 -8.19 -12.72
CA GLN A 77 -1.99 -8.57 -13.21
C GLN A 77 -1.71 -10.07 -13.02
N GLY A 78 -2.71 -10.87 -12.65
CA GLY A 78 -2.56 -12.31 -12.45
C GLY A 78 -1.89 -12.73 -11.14
N VAL A 79 -1.76 -11.83 -10.17
CA VAL A 79 -1.23 -12.12 -8.83
C VAL A 79 -2.38 -12.31 -7.86
N ASP A 80 -2.41 -13.43 -7.12
CA ASP A 80 -3.41 -13.69 -6.09
C ASP A 80 -3.28 -12.68 -4.93
N PRO A 81 -4.28 -11.79 -4.70
CA PRO A 81 -4.23 -10.82 -3.61
C PRO A 81 -4.44 -11.45 -2.22
N ARG A 82 -4.78 -12.75 -2.14
CA ARG A 82 -5.17 -13.48 -0.92
C ARG A 82 -6.37 -12.85 -0.20
N LEU A 83 -7.21 -12.13 -0.94
CA LEU A 83 -8.45 -11.51 -0.52
C LEU A 83 -9.52 -11.80 -1.57
N SER A 84 -10.73 -12.19 -1.13
CA SER A 84 -11.83 -12.47 -2.04
C SER A 84 -12.74 -11.26 -2.19
N PHE A 85 -12.92 -10.81 -3.43
CA PHE A 85 -13.89 -9.78 -3.82
C PHE A 85 -14.91 -10.31 -4.85
N SER A 86 -15.19 -11.62 -4.84
CA SER A 86 -16.13 -12.26 -5.76
C SER A 86 -17.56 -11.74 -5.65
N GLU A 87 -17.95 -11.24 -4.47
CA GLU A 87 -19.25 -10.60 -4.20
C GLU A 87 -19.09 -9.09 -3.91
N MET A 88 -18.45 -8.34 -4.81
CA MET A 88 -18.11 -6.91 -4.62
C MET A 88 -19.28 -6.04 -4.09
N ASN A 89 -20.51 -6.30 -4.53
CA ASN A 89 -21.69 -5.55 -4.09
C ASN A 89 -22.06 -5.74 -2.61
N ARG A 90 -21.47 -6.73 -1.93
CA ARG A 90 -21.70 -7.05 -0.51
C ARG A 90 -20.56 -6.60 0.41
N VAL A 91 -19.49 -6.05 -0.18
CA VAL A 91 -18.30 -5.51 0.51
C VAL A 91 -18.57 -4.08 0.93
#